data_AF-A0A8D8GQ97-F1
#
_entry.id   AF-A0A8D8GQ97-F1
#
_cell.length_a   1.000
_cell.length_b   1.000
_cell.length_c   1.000
_cell.angle_alpha   90.00
_cell.angle_beta   90.00
_cell.angle_gamma   90.00
#
_symmetry.space_group_name_H-M   'P 1'
#
loop_
_entity.id
_entity.type
_entity.pdbx_description
1 polymer ?
#
loop_
_entity_poly.entity_id
_entity_poly.type
_entity_poly.pdbx_seq_one_letter_code
_entity_poly.pdbx_strand_id
1 'polypeptide(L)'
;TKWIYITGRYKIAKMHDAFVDLHKRYGNVALEVDRVPVVHLFDRADIEKVLKYPSRYPYRPPTEIVEHYRRSRPDRFASTGIVNTQGEQWHELRVKLTSGITSRKILLAFIPSLNEICDDFVELIRRKRDSNGCVKDFQ
;
A
#
# COMPACT_ATOMS: atom_id res chain seq x y z
N THR A 1 -9.29 10.49 -11.39
CA THR A 1 -8.95 11.51 -10.38
C THR A 1 -10.22 12.18 -9.91
N LYS A 2 -10.48 12.22 -8.58
CA LYS A 2 -11.74 12.73 -8.03
C LYS A 2 -11.90 14.24 -8.26
N TRP A 3 -13.11 14.71 -8.51
CA TRP A 3 -13.43 16.12 -8.78
C TRP A 3 -13.04 17.07 -7.62
N ILE A 4 -13.11 16.60 -6.37
CA ILE A 4 -12.71 17.37 -5.17
C ILE A 4 -11.24 17.80 -5.17
N TYR A 5 -10.38 17.10 -5.93
CA TYR A 5 -8.97 17.43 -6.10
C TYR A 5 -8.70 18.25 -7.37
N ILE A 6 -9.68 18.32 -8.27
CA ILE A 6 -9.62 19.10 -9.52
C ILE A 6 -10.08 20.53 -9.27
N THR A 7 -11.09 20.73 -8.42
CA THR A 7 -11.62 22.05 -8.06
C THR A 7 -10.70 22.86 -7.14
N GLY A 8 -9.53 22.33 -6.77
CA GLY A 8 -8.52 23.02 -5.94
C GLY A 8 -8.85 23.09 -4.44
N ARG A 9 -10.04 22.62 -4.02
CA ARG A 9 -10.44 22.62 -2.60
C ARG A 9 -9.52 21.76 -1.73
N TYR A 10 -8.98 20.68 -2.27
CA TYR A 10 -7.99 19.84 -1.60
C TYR A 10 -6.81 19.55 -2.52
N LYS A 11 -5.62 19.40 -1.91
CA LYS A 11 -4.41 18.97 -2.61
C LYS A 11 -4.28 17.46 -2.50
N ILE A 12 -3.98 16.77 -3.60
CA ILE A 12 -3.73 15.31 -3.58
C ILE A 12 -2.63 14.96 -2.56
N ALA A 13 -1.56 15.76 -2.49
CA ALA A 13 -0.48 15.59 -1.52
C ALA A 13 -0.94 15.71 -0.05
N LYS A 14 -2.12 16.29 0.20
CA LYS A 14 -2.75 16.45 1.51
C LYS A 14 -4.12 15.79 1.56
N MET A 15 -4.23 14.56 1.02
CA MET A 15 -5.47 13.79 1.01
C MET A 15 -6.10 13.62 2.41
N HIS A 16 -5.27 13.54 3.45
CA HIS A 16 -5.73 13.45 4.83
C HIS A 16 -6.58 14.66 5.26
N ASP A 17 -6.31 15.87 4.77
CA ASP A 17 -7.12 17.06 5.09
C ASP A 17 -8.55 16.90 4.58
N ALA A 18 -8.72 16.29 3.40
CA ALA A 18 -10.04 16.01 2.84
C ALA A 18 -10.81 15.00 3.70
N PHE A 19 -10.14 13.97 4.21
CA PHE A 19 -10.73 12.99 5.10
C PHE A 19 -11.11 13.56 6.47
N VAL A 20 -10.27 14.43 7.04
CA VAL A 20 -10.58 15.14 8.30
C VAL A 20 -11.83 16.01 8.12
N ASP A 21 -11.93 16.75 7.02
CA ASP A 21 -13.09 17.59 6.74
C ASP A 21 -14.35 16.77 6.42
N LEU A 22 -14.21 15.59 5.80
CA LEU A 22 -15.32 14.66 5.58
C LEU A 22 -15.84 14.09 6.91
N HIS A 23 -14.94 13.68 7.80
CA HIS A 23 -15.29 13.19 9.14
C HIS A 23 -16.03 14.25 9.95
N LYS A 24 -15.52 15.49 9.96
CA LYS A 24 -16.15 16.61 10.67
C LYS A 24 -17.57 16.92 10.15
N ARG A 25 -17.80 16.78 8.85
CA ARG A 25 -19.10 17.13 8.23
C ARG A 25 -20.15 16.04 8.35
N TYR A 26 -19.76 14.77 8.28
CA TYR A 26 -20.70 13.65 8.15
C TYR A 26 -20.62 12.62 9.29
N GLY A 27 -19.64 12.75 10.19
CA GLY A 27 -19.43 11.83 11.29
C GLY A 27 -18.72 10.54 10.88
N ASN A 28 -18.84 9.51 11.72
CA ASN A 28 -18.01 8.30 11.65
C ASN A 28 -18.20 7.44 10.40
N VAL A 29 -19.34 7.59 9.72
CA VAL A 29 -19.66 6.91 8.46
C VAL A 29 -20.14 7.94 7.46
N ALA A 30 -19.45 8.06 6.33
CA ALA A 30 -19.79 9.02 5.28
C ALA A 30 -19.89 8.33 3.93
N LEU A 31 -20.98 8.58 3.20
CA LEU A 31 -21.15 8.12 1.83
C LEU A 31 -20.69 9.23 0.86
N GLU A 32 -19.71 8.93 0.03
CA GLU A 32 -19.31 9.76 -1.10
C GLU A 32 -19.85 9.14 -2.38
N VAL A 33 -20.73 9.86 -3.09
CA VAL A 33 -21.31 9.42 -4.36
C VAL A 33 -20.68 10.21 -5.50
N ASP A 34 -19.93 9.52 -6.35
CA ASP A 34 -19.47 9.99 -7.66
C ASP A 34 -19.85 8.90 -8.68
N ARG A 35 -18.92 8.39 -9.49
CA ARG A 35 -19.17 7.24 -10.39
C ARG A 35 -19.35 5.90 -9.67
N VAL A 36 -18.60 5.70 -8.59
CA VAL A 36 -18.68 4.50 -7.74
C VAL A 36 -18.92 5.01 -6.32
N PRO A 37 -19.98 4.56 -5.63
CA PRO A 37 -20.22 4.96 -4.25
C PRO A 37 -19.10 4.43 -3.35
N VAL A 38 -18.54 5.30 -2.53
CA VAL A 38 -17.50 4.96 -1.56
C VAL A 38 -18.01 5.28 -0.16
N VAL A 39 -18.00 4.26 0.70
CA VAL A 39 -18.28 4.44 2.13
C VAL A 39 -16.96 4.65 2.87
N HIS A 40 -16.83 5.81 3.50
CA HIS A 40 -15.71 6.13 4.38
C HIS A 40 -16.06 5.76 5.81
N LEU A 41 -15.16 5.03 6.47
CA LEU A 41 -15.25 4.67 7.88
C LEU A 41 -14.13 5.37 8.63
N PHE A 42 -14.47 6.07 9.70
CA PHE A 42 -13.52 6.80 10.53
C PHE A 42 -13.34 6.18 11.92
N ASP A 43 -14.31 5.38 12.38
CA ASP A 43 -14.19 4.67 13.64
C ASP A 43 -13.33 3.41 13.50
N ARG A 44 -12.47 3.19 14.50
CA ARG A 44 -11.55 2.04 14.53
C ARG A 44 -12.30 0.71 14.53
N ALA A 45 -13.36 0.57 15.32
CA ALA A 45 -14.09 -0.69 15.45
C ALA A 45 -14.79 -1.06 14.13
N ASP A 46 -15.35 -0.08 13.42
CA ASP A 46 -15.96 -0.30 12.11
C ASP A 46 -14.93 -0.70 11.05
N ILE A 47 -13.77 -0.02 11.01
CA ILE A 47 -12.67 -0.39 10.11
C ILE A 47 -12.20 -1.82 10.40
N GLU A 48 -11.98 -2.17 11.67
CA GLU A 48 -11.57 -3.53 12.05
C GLU A 48 -12.62 -4.57 11.65
N LYS A 49 -13.91 -4.27 11.83
CA LYS A 49 -15.02 -5.16 11.46
C LYS A 49 -15.03 -5.44 9.96
N VAL A 50 -14.84 -4.43 9.12
CA VAL A 50 -14.79 -4.61 7.66
C VAL A 50 -13.52 -5.35 7.22
N LEU A 51 -12.36 -4.99 7.77
CA LEU A 51 -11.09 -5.62 7.40
C LEU A 51 -11.00 -7.09 7.83
N LYS A 52 -11.63 -7.46 8.95
CA LYS A 52 -11.67 -8.83 9.47
C LYS A 52 -12.88 -9.62 8.95
N TYR A 53 -13.73 -9.01 8.12
CA TYR A 53 -14.91 -9.70 7.60
C TYR A 53 -14.47 -10.94 6.80
N PRO A 54 -15.01 -12.13 7.09
CA PRO A 54 -14.59 -13.37 6.45
C PRO A 54 -15.14 -13.45 5.03
N SER A 55 -14.45 -12.79 4.09
CA SER A 55 -14.71 -12.92 2.65
C SER A 55 -13.73 -13.90 2.04
N ARG A 56 -14.26 -14.88 1.29
CA ARG A 56 -13.42 -15.79 0.50
C ARG A 56 -12.64 -15.04 -0.57
N TYR A 57 -13.22 -13.99 -1.15
CA TYR A 57 -12.66 -13.16 -2.20
C TYR A 57 -12.89 -11.67 -1.87
N PRO A 58 -12.08 -11.06 -0.99
CA PRO A 58 -12.22 -9.64 -0.67
C PRO A 58 -11.95 -8.81 -1.92
N TYR A 59 -12.85 -7.88 -2.22
CA TYR A 59 -12.68 -6.94 -3.32
C TYR A 59 -11.67 -5.86 -2.93
N ARG A 60 -10.62 -5.67 -3.73
CA ARG A 60 -9.59 -4.66 -3.50
C ARG A 60 -9.31 -3.94 -4.82
N PRO A 61 -9.90 -2.76 -5.08
CA PRO A 61 -9.77 -2.07 -6.36
C PRO A 61 -8.31 -2.07 -6.87
N PRO A 62 -8.04 -2.62 -8.07
CA PRO A 62 -6.69 -2.63 -8.61
C PRO A 62 -6.25 -1.21 -8.96
N THR A 63 -4.94 -1.01 -9.03
CA THR A 63 -4.42 0.18 -9.71
C THR A 63 -4.51 -0.08 -11.22
N GLU A 64 -5.56 0.43 -11.87
CA GLU A 64 -5.90 0.15 -13.28
C GLU A 64 -4.70 0.26 -14.23
N ILE A 65 -3.86 1.29 -14.05
CA ILE A 65 -2.65 1.51 -14.87
C ILE A 65 -1.66 0.36 -14.72
N VAL A 66 -1.40 -0.09 -13.48
CA VAL A 66 -0.47 -1.19 -13.19
C VAL A 66 -1.03 -2.50 -13.71
N GLU A 67 -2.33 -2.71 -13.57
CA GLU A 67 -3.01 -3.88 -14.09
C GLU A 67 -2.90 -3.96 -15.62
N HIS A 68 -3.23 -2.87 -16.31
CA HIS A 68 -3.15 -2.78 -17.76
C HIS A 68 -1.71 -3.02 -18.27
N TYR A 69 -0.73 -2.34 -17.66
CA TYR A 69 0.68 -2.47 -18.04
C TYR A 69 1.23 -3.89 -17.86
N ARG A 70 0.91 -4.56 -16.74
CA ARG A 70 1.38 -5.94 -16.51
C ARG A 70 0.67 -6.93 -17.43
N ARG A 71 -0.62 -6.73 -17.68
CA ARG A 71 -1.40 -7.57 -18.58
C ARG A 71 -0.93 -7.47 -20.03
N SER A 72 -0.50 -6.29 -20.49
CA SER A 72 0.02 -6.09 -21.84
C SER A 72 1.44 -6.60 -22.05
N ARG A 73 2.12 -7.08 -20.99
CA ARG A 73 3.50 -7.56 -21.00
C ARG A 73 3.63 -8.98 -20.43
N PRO A 74 2.96 -9.98 -21.04
CA PRO A 74 3.07 -11.38 -20.59
C PRO A 74 4.49 -11.94 -20.75
N ASP A 75 5.32 -11.32 -21.62
CA ASP A 75 6.75 -11.62 -21.78
C ASP A 75 7.57 -11.32 -20.51
N ARG A 76 7.06 -10.42 -19.63
CA ARG A 76 7.75 -9.99 -18.40
C ARG A 76 7.03 -10.37 -17.13
N PHE A 77 5.71 -10.49 -17.17
CA PHE A 77 4.89 -10.70 -15.98
C PHE A 77 3.99 -11.93 -16.14
N ALA A 78 4.17 -12.91 -15.25
CA ALA A 78 3.30 -14.08 -15.19
C ALA A 78 1.87 -13.74 -14.71
N SER A 79 1.68 -12.60 -14.03
CA SER A 79 0.36 -12.10 -13.60
C SER A 79 0.39 -10.60 -13.34
N THR A 80 -0.78 -9.99 -13.08
CA THR A 80 -0.88 -8.60 -12.61
C THR A 80 -0.38 -8.42 -11.16
N GLY A 81 -0.06 -9.53 -10.47
CA GLY A 81 0.49 -9.61 -9.13
C GLY A 81 -0.58 -9.62 -8.03
N ILE A 82 -0.22 -10.17 -6.86
CA ILE A 82 -1.12 -10.39 -5.71
C ILE A 82 -1.87 -9.13 -5.22
N VAL A 83 -1.35 -7.93 -5.53
CA VAL A 83 -1.97 -6.65 -5.15
C VAL A 83 -3.11 -6.27 -6.10
N ASN A 84 -3.00 -6.61 -7.40
CA ASN A 84 -3.98 -6.20 -8.42
C ASN A 84 -4.92 -7.34 -8.84
N THR A 85 -4.59 -8.60 -8.57
CA THR A 85 -5.49 -9.72 -8.84
C THR A 85 -6.68 -9.73 -7.89
N GLN A 86 -7.82 -10.25 -8.37
CA GLN A 86 -9.08 -10.40 -7.63
C GLN A 86 -9.57 -11.84 -7.65
N GLY A 87 -10.59 -12.14 -6.84
CA GLY A 87 -11.32 -13.39 -6.94
C GLY A 87 -10.46 -14.62 -6.65
N GLU A 88 -10.69 -15.68 -7.41
CA GLU A 88 -10.00 -16.95 -7.29
C GLU A 88 -8.50 -16.83 -7.59
N GLN A 89 -8.12 -16.07 -8.63
CA GLN A 89 -6.71 -15.84 -8.96
C GLN A 89 -5.95 -15.18 -7.81
N TRP A 90 -6.56 -14.20 -7.14
CA TRP A 90 -6.00 -13.63 -5.92
C TRP A 90 -5.83 -14.69 -4.82
N HIS A 91 -6.87 -15.48 -4.59
CA HIS A 91 -6.88 -16.49 -3.55
C HIS A 91 -5.78 -17.53 -3.77
N GLU A 92 -5.63 -18.03 -4.99
CA GLU A 92 -4.56 -18.96 -5.35
C GLU A 92 -3.17 -18.37 -5.10
N LEU A 93 -2.92 -17.15 -5.58
CA LEU A 93 -1.65 -16.46 -5.37
C LEU A 93 -1.39 -16.23 -3.88
N ARG A 94 -2.41 -15.81 -3.12
CA ARG A 94 -2.31 -15.61 -1.68
C ARG A 94 -1.94 -16.91 -0.98
N VAL A 95 -2.66 -18.00 -1.21
CA VAL A 95 -2.40 -19.29 -0.55
C VAL A 95 -0.98 -19.78 -0.87
N LYS A 96 -0.56 -19.73 -2.13
CA LYS A 96 0.77 -20.21 -2.56
C LYS A 96 1.93 -19.34 -2.04
N LEU A 97 1.76 -18.02 -1.98
CA LEU A 97 2.85 -17.10 -1.62
C LEU A 97 2.95 -16.82 -0.12
N THR A 98 1.83 -16.86 0.61
CA THR A 98 1.81 -16.45 2.03
C THR A 98 2.67 -17.36 2.90
N SER A 99 2.56 -18.67 2.71
CA SER A 99 3.32 -19.65 3.49
C SER A 99 4.83 -19.46 3.38
N GLY A 100 5.34 -19.07 2.21
CA GLY A 100 6.74 -18.74 2.01
C GLY A 100 7.12 -17.38 2.61
N ILE A 101 6.38 -16.33 2.27
CA ILE A 101 6.77 -14.95 2.61
C ILE A 101 6.59 -14.65 4.10
N THR A 102 5.49 -15.10 4.70
CA THR A 102 5.15 -14.76 6.09
C THR A 102 5.56 -15.84 7.09
N SER A 103 6.32 -16.85 6.67
CA SER A 103 6.83 -17.86 7.59
C SER A 103 7.83 -17.22 8.55
N ARG A 104 7.58 -17.38 9.85
CA ARG A 104 8.52 -16.95 10.90
C ARG A 104 9.92 -17.52 10.68
N LYS A 105 10.02 -18.79 10.26
CA LYS A 105 11.33 -19.43 10.00
C LYS A 105 12.07 -18.71 8.88
N ILE A 106 11.38 -18.41 7.78
CA ILE A 106 11.97 -17.73 6.63
C ILE A 106 12.38 -16.31 7.04
N LEU A 107 11.49 -15.56 7.69
CA LEU A 107 11.77 -14.21 8.17
C LEU A 107 13.00 -14.17 9.09
N LEU A 108 13.07 -15.05 10.10
CA LEU A 108 14.21 -15.12 11.02
C LEU A 108 15.51 -15.48 10.32
N ALA A 109 15.47 -16.31 9.27
CA ALA A 109 16.65 -16.65 8.49
C ALA A 109 17.20 -15.48 7.68
N PHE A 110 16.35 -14.51 7.28
CA PHE A 110 16.78 -13.31 6.55
C PHE A 110 17.32 -12.19 7.45
N ILE A 111 17.00 -12.18 8.75
CA ILE A 111 17.41 -11.11 9.68
C ILE A 111 18.94 -10.89 9.70
N PRO A 112 19.79 -11.93 9.79
CA PRO A 112 21.25 -11.73 9.83
C PRO A 112 21.77 -10.98 8.60
N SER A 113 21.37 -11.41 7.40
CA SER A 113 21.79 -10.75 6.16
C SER A 113 21.24 -9.33 6.03
N LEU A 114 20.02 -9.08 6.51
CA LEU A 114 19.48 -7.72 6.56
C LEU A 114 20.26 -6.83 7.54
N ASN A 115 20.69 -7.36 8.68
CA ASN A 115 21.51 -6.63 9.64
C ASN A 115 22.87 -6.28 9.03
N GLU A 116 23.53 -7.23 8.36
CA GLU A 116 24.81 -6.97 7.68
C GLU A 116 24.67 -5.84 6.65
N ILE A 117 23.65 -5.88 5.79
CA ILE A 117 23.38 -4.82 4.80
C ILE A 117 23.12 -3.47 5.48
N CYS A 118 22.36 -3.46 6.57
CA CYS A 118 22.08 -2.24 7.34
C CYS A 118 23.34 -1.69 8.00
N ASP A 119 24.18 -2.54 8.58
CA ASP A 119 25.43 -2.15 9.24
C ASP A 119 26.42 -1.58 8.22
N ASP A 120 26.55 -2.22 7.05
CA ASP A 120 27.35 -1.72 5.94
C ASP A 120 26.85 -0.34 5.45
N PHE A 121 25.54 -0.17 5.35
CA PHE A 121 24.95 1.10 4.95
C PHE A 121 25.19 2.20 5.98
N VAL A 122 25.06 1.89 7.27
CA VAL A 122 25.36 2.84 8.35
C VAL A 122 26.85 3.21 8.34
N GLU A 123 27.73 2.24 8.14
CA GLU A 123 29.17 2.48 8.04
C GLU A 123 29.53 3.34 6.83
N LEU A 124 28.89 3.10 5.67
CA LEU A 124 29.02 3.95 4.50
C LEU A 124 28.62 5.40 4.80
N ILE A 125 27.49 5.59 5.50
CA ILE A 125 27.04 6.93 5.92
C ILE A 125 28.07 7.58 6.84
N ARG A 126 28.60 6.86 7.84
CA ARG A 126 29.62 7.38 8.76
C ARG A 126 30.88 7.84 8.02
N ARG A 127 31.33 7.07 7.03
CA ARG A 127 32.54 7.38 6.24
C ARG A 127 32.35 8.55 5.28
N LYS A 128 31.16 8.67 4.67
CA LYS A 128 30.88 9.75 3.70
C LYS A 128 30.44 11.06 4.33
N ARG A 129 30.18 11.06 5.63
CA ARG A 129 29.72 12.24 6.36
C ARG A 129 30.87 13.23 6.56
N ASP A 130 30.64 14.48 6.25
CA ASP A 130 31.59 15.57 6.51
C ASP A 130 31.58 15.99 7.99
N SER A 131 32.45 16.93 8.35
CA SER A 131 32.56 17.47 9.72
C SER A 131 31.29 18.13 10.24
N ASN A 132 30.36 18.51 9.36
CA ASN A 132 29.06 19.10 9.73
C ASN A 132 27.96 18.05 9.87
N GLY A 133 28.28 16.77 9.69
CA GLY A 133 27.30 15.71 9.76
C GLY A 133 26.53 15.46 8.46
N CYS A 134 26.94 16.05 7.34
CA CYS A 134 26.25 15.97 6.05
C CYS A 134 26.90 14.94 5.12
N VAL A 135 26.09 14.13 4.43
CA VAL A 135 26.55 13.27 3.33
C VAL A 135 26.20 13.96 2.02
N LYS A 136 27.22 14.32 1.23
CA LYS A 136 27.02 14.92 -0.10
C LYS A 136 26.65 13.85 -1.12
N ASP A 137 25.80 14.21 -2.08
CA ASP A 137 25.36 13.36 -3.20
C ASP A 137 24.75 12.02 -2.77
N PHE A 138 23.89 12.04 -1.75
CA PHE A 138 23.12 10.88 -1.31
C PHE A 138 21.94 10.63 -2.26
N GLN A 139 22.14 9.76 -3.26
CA GLN A 139 21.11 9.26 -4.18
C GLN A 139 20.80 7.79 -3.92
#